data_AF-A0A814HLQ5-F1
#
_entry.id   AF-A0A814HLQ5-F1
#
_cell.length_a   1.000
_cell.length_b   1.000
_cell.length_c   1.000
_cell.angle_alpha   90.00
_cell.angle_beta   90.00
_cell.angle_gamma   90.00
#
_symmetry.space_group_name_H-M   'P 1'
#
loop_
_entity.id
_entity.type
_entity.pdbx_description
1 polymer ?
#
loop_
_entity_poly.entity_id
_entity_poly.type
_entity_poly.pdbx_seq_one_letter_code
_entity_poly.pdbx_strand_id
1 'polypeptide(L)'
;MDSEQMDNDQQYFQSYDQFQVHELMLRDRPRVSAYYDAIMNNKKLFENKVVLDVGSGTGVLSMFAAKAGAKLVYAVDACPTICDLAEELIKCNGLHDRIQVINKRVEDIEKFDENIDIIISEWMGFYLFHESMLESVIYARDHFLHTSLQNDDNTSEQNESIIIFPSHAYLYCAPFIDQHIRIESNTMWNDYFDLNFSPIRQYIKNSDLNECVIETIEPSQLVHDAQLIQSIDLRTVRINEIRSMRSFCEFYIDNTCIISGFCFWFDCYFSSNNNSSILRSTRLTTSPYSSKTHWKQTLVFLPEDIYPLKDDIVPVNIKLKQSSTNRRHYNLTISIKKIKENLHNNNNNNNNNSEKNQEENLLNTSNTKRQRRRSSTMSSNKRMISENEAMDTTSESSSNDTDNDSNESGEHPIPCSCDRDRCKLIKTIIEKYNEENIVE
;
A
#
# COMPACT_ATOMS: atom_id res chain seq x y z
N MET A 1 22.49 2.23 26.13
CA MET A 1 21.77 2.81 24.97
C MET A 1 21.42 4.26 25.32
N ASP A 2 21.12 5.11 24.34
CA ASP A 2 20.66 6.47 24.63
C ASP A 2 19.26 6.42 25.27
N SER A 3 18.95 7.36 26.17
CA SER A 3 17.70 7.34 26.94
C SER A 3 16.45 7.41 26.05
N GLU A 4 16.51 8.16 24.96
CA GLU A 4 15.42 8.23 23.96
C GLU A 4 15.21 6.88 23.26
N GLN A 5 16.26 6.08 23.02
CA GLN A 5 16.10 4.75 22.42
C GLN A 5 15.46 3.77 23.41
N MET A 6 15.73 3.92 24.72
CA MET A 6 15.08 3.12 25.76
C MET A 6 13.59 3.46 25.90
N ASP A 7 13.21 4.73 25.81
CA ASP A 7 11.80 5.15 25.84
C ASP A 7 11.02 4.65 24.59
N ASN A 8 11.62 4.76 23.39
CA ASN A 8 11.02 4.19 22.17
C ASN A 8 10.87 2.66 22.24
N ASP A 9 11.85 1.93 22.80
CA ASP A 9 11.73 0.49 23.03
C ASP A 9 10.66 0.16 24.10
N GLN A 10 10.51 1.00 25.14
CA GLN A 10 9.48 0.80 26.16
C GLN A 10 8.07 1.03 25.60
N GLN A 11 7.85 2.08 24.81
CA GLN A 11 6.58 2.33 24.12
C GLN A 11 6.23 1.18 23.14
N TYR A 12 7.24 0.61 22.48
CA TYR A 12 7.08 -0.56 21.62
C TYR A 12 6.55 -1.78 22.38
N PHE A 13 7.19 -2.17 23.48
CA PHE A 13 6.70 -3.31 24.27
C PHE A 13 5.35 -3.03 24.96
N GLN A 14 5.03 -1.77 25.26
CA GLN A 14 3.73 -1.36 25.81
C GLN A 14 2.55 -1.47 24.84
N SER A 15 2.76 -1.38 23.52
CA SER A 15 1.69 -1.68 22.56
C SER A 15 1.42 -3.18 22.47
N TYR A 16 2.48 -3.99 22.52
CA TYR A 16 2.41 -5.45 22.50
C TYR A 16 1.93 -6.09 23.80
N ASP A 17 1.99 -5.40 24.94
CA ASP A 17 1.39 -5.88 26.21
C ASP A 17 -0.16 -5.86 26.19
N GLN A 18 -0.78 -5.32 25.14
CA GLN A 18 -2.24 -5.28 24.96
C GLN A 18 -2.78 -6.57 24.31
N PHE A 19 -3.66 -7.28 25.02
CA PHE A 19 -4.28 -8.53 24.55
C PHE A 19 -4.94 -8.42 23.16
N GLN A 20 -5.53 -7.27 22.83
CA GLN A 20 -6.20 -7.02 21.56
C GLN A 20 -5.28 -7.20 20.34
N VAL A 21 -3.99 -6.87 20.47
CA VAL A 21 -2.98 -7.06 19.43
C VAL A 21 -2.72 -8.55 19.22
N HIS A 22 -2.60 -9.32 20.31
CA HIS A 22 -2.46 -10.79 20.24
C HIS A 22 -3.72 -11.47 19.72
N GLU A 23 -4.91 -10.98 20.06
CA GLU A 23 -6.17 -11.50 19.49
C GLU A 23 -6.24 -11.28 17.97
N LEU A 24 -5.86 -10.09 17.48
CA LEU A 24 -5.75 -9.83 16.04
C LEU A 24 -4.75 -10.79 15.37
N MET A 25 -3.55 -10.89 15.92
CA MET A 25 -2.49 -11.77 15.44
C MET A 25 -2.87 -13.27 15.47
N LEU A 26 -3.65 -13.73 16.44
CA LEU A 26 -4.13 -15.11 16.54
C LEU A 26 -5.33 -15.39 15.63
N ARG A 27 -6.12 -14.36 15.28
CA ARG A 27 -7.22 -14.45 14.31
C ARG A 27 -6.74 -14.41 12.86
N ASP A 28 -5.55 -13.87 12.58
CA ASP A 28 -4.89 -13.96 11.27
C ASP A 28 -4.58 -15.43 10.90
N ARG A 29 -5.51 -16.04 10.17
CA ARG A 29 -5.41 -17.45 9.76
C ARG A 29 -4.23 -17.70 8.82
N PRO A 30 -4.01 -16.96 7.71
CA PRO A 30 -2.85 -17.18 6.85
C PRO A 30 -1.51 -17.10 7.59
N ARG A 31 -1.35 -16.13 8.50
CA ARG A 31 -0.15 -16.01 9.36
C ARG A 31 0.07 -17.26 10.20
N VAL A 32 -0.91 -17.61 11.04
CA VAL A 32 -0.77 -18.72 11.99
C VAL A 32 -0.69 -20.07 11.26
N SER A 33 -1.41 -20.26 10.15
CA SER A 33 -1.33 -21.50 9.35
C SER A 33 0.00 -21.65 8.65
N ALA A 34 0.61 -20.58 8.12
CA ALA A 34 1.90 -20.67 7.44
C ALA A 34 3.01 -21.16 8.40
N TYR A 35 3.06 -20.66 9.63
CA TYR A 35 4.00 -21.17 10.65
C TYR A 35 3.65 -22.58 11.11
N TYR A 36 2.35 -22.87 11.33
CA TYR A 36 1.90 -24.22 11.69
C TYR A 36 2.33 -25.24 10.63
N ASP A 37 2.03 -24.99 9.36
CA ASP A 37 2.36 -25.88 8.25
C ASP A 37 3.88 -25.97 8.02
N ALA A 38 4.62 -24.87 8.14
CA ALA A 38 6.07 -24.88 8.05
C ALA A 38 6.69 -25.81 9.11
N ILE A 39 6.24 -25.70 10.37
CA ILE A 39 6.73 -26.52 11.49
C ILE A 39 6.24 -27.98 11.36
N MET A 40 4.95 -28.18 11.08
CA MET A 40 4.28 -29.49 11.13
C MET A 40 4.51 -30.36 9.88
N ASN A 41 4.81 -29.79 8.72
CA ASN A 41 5.30 -30.57 7.57
C ASN A 41 6.75 -31.01 7.75
N ASN A 42 7.55 -30.29 8.54
CA ASN A 42 8.98 -30.50 8.69
C ASN A 42 9.38 -31.03 10.09
N LYS A 43 8.48 -31.75 10.78
CA LYS A 43 8.68 -32.27 12.16
C LYS A 43 10.04 -32.94 12.43
N LYS A 44 10.55 -33.73 11.48
CA LYS A 44 11.86 -34.39 11.58
C LYS A 44 13.04 -33.43 11.76
N LEU A 45 12.87 -32.16 11.39
CA LEU A 45 13.84 -31.08 11.62
C LEU A 45 13.84 -30.63 13.08
N PHE A 46 12.68 -30.65 13.74
CA PHE A 46 12.46 -30.23 15.13
C PHE A 46 12.63 -31.38 16.14
N GLU A 47 12.55 -32.64 15.70
CA GLU A 47 12.60 -33.81 16.58
C GLU A 47 13.90 -33.88 17.40
N ASN A 48 13.74 -33.86 18.73
CA ASN A 48 14.83 -33.80 19.73
C ASN A 48 15.73 -32.55 19.65
N LYS A 49 15.33 -31.49 18.92
CA LYS A 49 16.08 -30.23 18.83
C LYS A 49 15.71 -29.20 19.90
N VAL A 50 16.63 -28.29 20.19
CA VAL A 50 16.42 -27.13 21.06
C VAL A 50 16.09 -25.92 20.21
N VAL A 51 14.98 -25.25 20.52
CA VAL A 51 14.41 -24.18 19.70
C VAL A 51 14.37 -22.87 20.50
N LEU A 52 14.70 -21.76 19.84
CA LEU A 52 14.52 -20.41 20.37
C LEU A 52 13.39 -19.71 19.60
N ASP A 53 12.35 -19.29 20.31
CA ASP A 53 11.21 -18.53 19.79
C ASP A 53 11.38 -17.06 20.20
N VAL A 54 11.78 -16.20 19.24
CA VAL A 54 12.16 -14.80 19.49
C VAL A 54 10.95 -13.89 19.26
N GLY A 55 10.48 -13.23 20.33
CA GLY A 55 9.20 -12.53 20.36
C GLY A 55 8.05 -13.52 20.39
N SER A 56 8.10 -14.49 21.32
CA SER A 56 7.18 -15.62 21.35
C SER A 56 5.72 -15.24 21.57
N GLY A 57 5.44 -14.02 22.07
CA GLY A 57 4.12 -13.55 22.45
C GLY A 57 3.40 -14.55 23.34
N THR A 58 2.17 -14.92 22.96
CA THR A 58 1.33 -15.96 23.59
C THR A 58 1.89 -17.40 23.53
N GLY A 59 3.13 -17.60 23.08
CA GLY A 59 3.80 -18.90 23.02
C GLY A 59 3.26 -19.85 21.94
N VAL A 60 2.46 -19.34 20.99
CA VAL A 60 1.78 -20.18 19.98
C VAL A 60 2.76 -20.92 19.06
N LEU A 61 3.86 -20.28 18.66
CA LEU A 61 4.89 -20.88 17.82
C LEU A 61 5.73 -21.90 18.61
N SER A 62 6.12 -21.56 19.84
CA SER A 62 6.71 -22.50 20.80
C SER A 62 5.87 -23.76 21.01
N MET A 63 4.55 -23.60 21.17
CA MET A 63 3.63 -24.74 21.28
C MET A 63 3.55 -25.59 20.01
N PHE A 64 3.74 -25.00 18.82
CA PHE A 64 3.87 -25.77 17.58
C PHE A 64 5.21 -26.53 17.53
N ALA A 65 6.34 -25.91 17.89
CA ALA A 65 7.64 -26.55 17.93
C ALA A 65 7.69 -27.74 18.93
N ALA A 66 7.14 -27.56 20.14
CA ALA A 66 7.04 -28.64 21.12
C ALA A 66 6.14 -29.79 20.63
N LYS A 67 4.99 -29.49 20.00
CA LYS A 67 4.10 -30.50 19.36
C LYS A 67 4.68 -31.11 18.08
N ALA A 68 5.73 -30.52 17.51
CA ALA A 68 6.47 -31.06 16.36
C ALA A 68 7.60 -32.01 16.75
N GLY A 69 8.14 -31.89 17.96
CA GLY A 69 9.15 -32.81 18.50
C GLY A 69 10.30 -32.16 19.26
N ALA A 70 10.35 -30.83 19.39
CA ALA A 70 11.44 -30.11 20.07
C ALA A 70 11.70 -30.64 21.48
N LYS A 71 12.96 -30.97 21.80
CA LYS A 71 13.43 -31.40 23.13
C LYS A 71 13.04 -30.34 24.17
N LEU A 72 13.38 -29.10 23.86
CA LEU A 72 13.15 -27.91 24.67
C LEU A 72 12.87 -26.73 23.73
N VAL A 73 12.01 -25.81 24.17
CA VAL A 73 11.80 -24.52 23.52
C VAL A 73 12.01 -23.41 24.54
N TYR A 74 12.85 -22.43 24.22
CA TYR A 74 12.95 -21.17 24.95
C TYR A 74 12.02 -20.15 24.28
N ALA A 75 10.96 -19.76 25.00
CA ALA A 75 9.99 -18.76 24.56
C ALA A 75 10.39 -17.40 25.14
N VAL A 76 11.02 -16.55 24.33
CA VAL A 76 11.59 -15.27 24.75
C VAL A 76 10.69 -14.11 24.31
N ASP A 77 10.19 -13.34 25.26
CA ASP A 77 9.46 -12.09 24.99
C ASP A 77 9.76 -11.05 26.09
N ALA A 78 9.70 -9.77 25.75
CA ALA A 78 9.95 -8.70 26.72
C ALA A 78 8.67 -8.22 27.43
N CYS A 79 7.47 -8.53 26.92
CA CYS A 79 6.20 -8.05 27.43
C CYS A 79 5.72 -8.90 28.63
N PRO A 80 5.74 -8.41 29.89
CA PRO A 80 5.55 -9.26 31.07
C PRO A 80 4.16 -9.89 31.16
N THR A 81 3.10 -9.12 30.90
CA THR A 81 1.70 -9.60 30.97
C THR A 81 1.44 -10.69 29.93
N ILE A 82 2.14 -10.61 28.79
CA ILE A 82 2.08 -11.61 27.72
C ILE A 82 2.89 -12.87 28.07
N CYS A 83 4.01 -12.74 28.77
CA CYS A 83 4.75 -13.90 29.30
C CYS A 83 3.91 -14.70 30.32
N ASP A 84 3.23 -14.02 31.25
CA ASP A 84 2.32 -14.65 32.21
C ASP A 84 1.19 -15.42 31.47
N LEU A 85 0.56 -14.77 30.49
CA LEU A 85 -0.46 -15.40 29.63
C LEU A 85 0.08 -16.59 28.83
N ALA A 86 1.31 -16.49 28.30
CA ALA A 86 1.95 -17.59 27.58
C ALA A 86 2.17 -18.78 28.50
N GLU A 87 2.67 -18.56 29.73
CA GLU A 87 2.80 -19.62 30.73
C GLU A 87 1.45 -20.31 31.03
N GLU A 88 0.36 -19.56 31.22
CA GLU A 88 -0.98 -20.14 31.43
C GLU A 88 -1.41 -21.00 30.23
N LEU A 89 -1.28 -20.49 29.00
CA LEU A 89 -1.65 -21.22 27.78
C LEU A 89 -0.82 -22.49 27.57
N ILE A 90 0.48 -22.44 27.86
CA ILE A 90 1.42 -23.57 27.80
C ILE A 90 1.07 -24.63 28.86
N LYS A 91 0.76 -24.21 30.10
CA LYS A 91 0.34 -25.10 31.19
C LYS A 91 -1.00 -25.78 30.84
N CYS A 92 -1.99 -25.04 30.36
CA CYS A 92 -3.28 -25.56 29.89
C CYS A 92 -3.16 -26.54 28.70
N ASN A 93 -2.11 -26.43 27.89
CA ASN A 93 -1.81 -27.37 26.79
C ASN A 93 -0.98 -28.60 27.23
N GLY A 94 -0.54 -28.68 28.48
CA GLY A 94 0.31 -29.76 28.98
C GLY A 94 1.73 -29.75 28.38
N LEU A 95 2.26 -28.57 28.04
CA LEU A 95 3.57 -28.41 27.36
C LEU A 95 4.67 -27.76 28.24
N HIS A 96 4.36 -27.47 29.51
CA HIS A 96 5.27 -26.76 30.42
C HIS A 96 6.59 -27.50 30.69
N ASP A 97 6.62 -28.84 30.63
CA ASP A 97 7.84 -29.64 30.74
C ASP A 97 8.80 -29.47 29.54
N ARG A 98 8.38 -28.81 28.46
CA ARG A 98 9.13 -28.67 27.19
C ARG A 98 9.27 -27.23 26.70
N ILE A 99 8.63 -26.26 27.35
CA ILE A 99 8.67 -24.85 26.95
C ILE A 99 8.96 -23.99 28.19
N GLN A 100 10.11 -23.34 28.18
CA GLN A 100 10.53 -22.39 29.22
C GLN A 100 10.27 -20.97 28.71
N VAL A 101 9.35 -20.26 29.36
CA VAL A 101 9.14 -18.82 29.11
C VAL A 101 10.25 -18.02 29.79
N ILE A 102 10.73 -16.98 29.11
CA ILE A 102 11.76 -16.07 29.61
C ILE A 102 11.29 -14.64 29.31
N ASN A 103 10.85 -13.93 30.35
CA ASN A 103 10.51 -12.51 30.25
C ASN A 103 11.78 -11.64 30.19
N LYS A 104 12.32 -11.43 28.99
CA LYS A 104 13.49 -10.59 28.69
C LYS A 104 13.47 -10.15 27.23
N ARG A 105 14.20 -9.07 26.93
CA ARG A 105 14.72 -8.87 25.58
C ARG A 105 15.67 -10.00 25.21
N VAL A 106 15.70 -10.40 23.95
CA VAL A 106 16.69 -11.39 23.46
C VAL A 106 18.13 -10.85 23.55
N GLU A 107 18.32 -9.53 23.54
CA GLU A 107 19.64 -8.90 23.74
C GLU A 107 20.11 -8.84 25.21
N ASP A 108 19.21 -9.10 26.18
CA ASP A 108 19.51 -9.10 27.62
C ASP A 108 19.79 -10.52 28.18
N ILE A 109 20.02 -11.50 27.28
CA ILE A 109 20.31 -12.90 27.62
C ILE A 109 21.80 -13.15 27.39
N GLU A 110 22.55 -13.46 28.45
CA GLU A 110 24.00 -13.74 28.34
C GLU A 110 24.29 -15.10 27.69
N LYS A 111 23.44 -16.10 27.95
CA LYS A 111 23.52 -17.47 27.45
C LYS A 111 22.22 -18.24 27.69
N PHE A 112 22.08 -19.37 27.01
CA PHE A 112 21.17 -20.45 27.37
C PHE A 112 21.95 -21.61 28.00
N ASP A 113 21.26 -22.54 28.66
CA ASP A 113 21.91 -23.72 29.27
C ASP A 113 22.04 -24.91 28.29
N GLU A 114 21.32 -24.85 27.17
CA GLU A 114 21.39 -25.79 26.05
C GLU A 114 21.70 -25.03 24.74
N ASN A 115 22.45 -25.65 23.84
CA ASN A 115 22.79 -25.08 22.52
C ASN A 115 21.54 -24.98 21.63
N ILE A 116 21.30 -23.84 20.99
CA ILE A 116 20.14 -23.65 20.11
C ILE A 116 20.40 -24.26 18.72
N ASP A 117 19.52 -25.17 18.28
CA ASP A 117 19.55 -25.78 16.94
C ASP A 117 18.75 -24.98 15.90
N ILE A 118 17.66 -24.33 16.32
CA ILE A 118 16.68 -23.69 15.45
C ILE A 118 16.21 -22.38 16.07
N ILE A 119 16.14 -21.31 15.25
CA ILE A 119 15.38 -20.11 15.60
C ILE A 119 14.04 -20.12 14.85
N ILE A 120 12.96 -19.86 15.58
CA ILE A 120 11.66 -19.48 15.03
C ILE A 120 11.37 -18.05 15.49
N SER A 121 10.77 -17.22 14.64
CA SER A 121 10.35 -15.87 15.02
C SER A 121 9.30 -15.33 14.06
N GLU A 122 8.35 -14.59 14.59
CA GLU A 122 7.43 -13.75 13.84
C GLU A 122 7.82 -12.29 14.13
N TRP A 123 8.48 -11.68 13.15
CA TRP A 123 9.21 -10.41 13.29
C TRP A 123 8.79 -9.36 12.25
N MET A 124 7.86 -9.71 11.35
CA MET A 124 7.59 -8.90 10.17
C MET A 124 6.69 -7.74 10.53
N GLY A 125 7.16 -6.52 10.29
CA GLY A 125 6.32 -5.33 10.36
C GLY A 125 5.52 -5.09 9.08
N PHE A 126 4.72 -4.02 9.07
CA PHE A 126 4.25 -3.42 7.81
C PHE A 126 5.43 -3.16 6.86
N TYR A 127 5.18 -3.27 5.55
CA TYR A 127 6.21 -3.23 4.50
C TYR A 127 7.48 -4.06 4.83
N LEU A 128 7.30 -5.19 5.53
CA LEU A 128 8.31 -6.12 6.06
C LEU A 128 9.22 -5.55 7.17
N PHE A 129 9.54 -4.25 7.15
CA PHE A 129 10.60 -3.65 7.96
C PHE A 129 10.14 -2.76 9.12
N HIS A 130 8.86 -2.43 9.23
CA HIS A 130 8.37 -1.67 10.39
C HIS A 130 8.75 -2.36 11.71
N GLU A 131 8.89 -1.58 12.79
CA GLU A 131 9.25 -2.05 14.14
C GLU A 131 10.67 -2.62 14.31
N SER A 132 11.41 -2.85 13.23
CA SER A 132 12.84 -3.24 13.22
C SER A 132 13.19 -4.53 13.97
N MET A 133 12.23 -5.38 14.33
CA MET A 133 12.46 -6.62 15.11
C MET A 133 13.42 -7.61 14.44
N LEU A 134 13.63 -7.49 13.11
CA LEU A 134 14.66 -8.23 12.39
C LEU A 134 16.09 -8.01 12.95
N GLU A 135 16.42 -6.86 13.56
CA GLU A 135 17.72 -6.70 14.25
C GLU A 135 17.87 -7.68 15.42
N SER A 136 16.79 -7.93 16.18
CA SER A 136 16.75 -8.87 17.31
C SER A 136 16.85 -10.34 16.85
N VAL A 137 16.25 -10.68 15.70
CA VAL A 137 16.37 -12.03 15.10
C VAL A 137 17.79 -12.27 14.57
N ILE A 138 18.40 -11.26 13.93
CA ILE A 138 19.81 -11.34 13.50
C ILE A 138 20.74 -11.45 14.73
N TYR A 139 20.50 -10.67 15.78
CA TYR A 139 21.24 -10.79 17.04
C TYR A 139 21.17 -12.21 17.60
N ALA A 140 19.96 -12.80 17.68
CA ALA A 140 19.76 -14.14 18.21
C ALA A 140 20.49 -15.22 17.39
N ARG A 141 20.49 -15.10 16.05
CA ARG A 141 21.27 -15.95 15.15
C ARG A 141 22.77 -15.84 15.46
N ASP A 142 23.29 -14.62 15.52
CA ASP A 142 24.72 -14.36 15.61
C ASP A 142 25.32 -14.69 17.00
N HIS A 143 24.50 -14.77 18.05
CA HIS A 143 24.95 -15.03 19.43
C HIS A 143 24.59 -16.42 19.99
N PHE A 144 23.45 -17.01 19.61
CA PHE A 144 22.92 -18.20 20.29
C PHE A 144 22.77 -19.44 19.40
N LEU A 145 22.64 -19.27 18.08
CA LEU A 145 22.49 -20.41 17.18
C LEU A 145 23.83 -21.16 17.07
N HIS A 146 23.80 -22.46 17.34
CA HIS A 146 25.00 -23.27 17.41
C HIS A 146 25.59 -23.55 16.02
N THR A 147 26.50 -22.67 15.59
CA THR A 147 27.43 -22.94 14.49
C THR A 147 28.39 -24.05 14.92
N SER A 148 28.20 -25.26 14.39
CA SER A 148 28.99 -26.46 14.72
C SER A 148 30.41 -26.46 14.15
N LEU A 149 31.00 -25.28 13.95
CA LEU A 149 32.15 -25.00 13.08
C LEU A 149 33.05 -23.87 13.65
N GLN A 150 33.29 -23.83 14.96
CA GLN A 150 34.30 -22.94 15.55
C GLN A 150 35.75 -23.49 15.49
N ASN A 151 35.98 -24.61 14.80
CA ASN A 151 37.32 -25.09 14.44
C ASN A 151 37.32 -25.55 12.97
N ASP A 152 38.48 -25.38 12.33
CA ASP A 152 38.90 -25.78 10.98
C ASP A 152 38.30 -25.06 9.73
N ASP A 153 39.18 -24.30 9.08
CA ASP A 153 39.31 -23.91 7.67
C ASP A 153 38.10 -23.45 6.83
N ASN A 154 38.05 -22.11 6.67
CA ASN A 154 37.27 -21.32 5.71
C ASN A 154 37.09 -21.98 4.32
N THR A 155 35.94 -22.63 4.11
CA THR A 155 35.55 -23.24 2.83
C THR A 155 34.06 -22.98 2.56
N SER A 156 33.68 -22.83 1.29
CA SER A 156 32.38 -22.22 0.93
C SER A 156 31.12 -23.07 1.21
N GLU A 157 31.29 -24.28 1.76
CA GLU A 157 30.21 -25.22 2.12
C GLU A 157 29.69 -24.99 3.57
N GLN A 158 30.27 -24.06 4.32
CA GLN A 158 30.04 -23.87 5.76
C GLN A 158 28.64 -23.33 6.17
N ASN A 159 27.80 -22.88 5.23
CA ASN A 159 26.50 -22.23 5.53
C ASN A 159 25.28 -23.18 5.56
N GLU A 160 25.47 -24.50 5.55
CA GLU A 160 24.35 -25.45 5.41
C GLU A 160 23.62 -25.81 6.72
N SER A 161 24.18 -25.54 7.90
CA SER A 161 23.60 -25.94 9.20
C SER A 161 22.63 -24.93 9.84
N ILE A 162 22.52 -23.71 9.31
CA ILE A 162 21.72 -22.63 9.92
C ILE A 162 20.22 -22.82 9.59
N ILE A 163 19.41 -23.09 10.63
CA ILE A 163 17.96 -23.28 10.52
C ILE A 163 17.23 -22.09 11.19
N ILE A 164 16.57 -21.27 10.37
CA ILE A 164 15.75 -20.13 10.82
C ILE A 164 14.41 -20.17 10.09
N PHE A 165 13.31 -19.95 10.82
CA PHE A 165 11.95 -19.97 10.31
C PHE A 165 11.27 -18.62 10.57
N PRO A 166 10.96 -17.80 9.54
CA PRO A 166 11.24 -18.00 8.11
C PRO A 166 12.73 -17.90 7.77
N SER A 167 13.11 -18.47 6.63
CA SER A 167 14.50 -18.49 6.14
C SER A 167 14.82 -17.36 5.18
N HIS A 168 13.83 -16.93 4.40
CA HIS A 168 13.92 -15.85 3.43
C HIS A 168 12.71 -14.93 3.54
N ALA A 169 12.90 -13.66 3.21
CA ALA A 169 11.81 -12.72 3.03
C ALA A 169 12.06 -11.84 1.78
N TYR A 170 10.98 -11.50 1.08
CA TYR A 170 11.01 -10.78 -0.19
C TYR A 170 10.01 -9.63 -0.12
N LEU A 171 10.47 -8.39 -0.36
CA LEU A 171 9.60 -7.20 -0.43
C LEU A 171 9.34 -6.84 -1.90
N TYR A 172 8.08 -6.71 -2.27
CA TYR A 172 7.61 -6.38 -3.62
C TYR A 172 7.03 -4.96 -3.69
N CYS A 173 6.98 -4.41 -4.89
CA CYS A 173 6.31 -3.15 -5.20
C CYS A 173 5.60 -3.23 -6.57
N ALA A 174 4.41 -2.65 -6.66
CA ALA A 174 3.72 -2.38 -7.91
C ALA A 174 3.00 -1.01 -7.87
N PRO A 175 2.90 -0.29 -8.99
CA PRO A 175 2.05 0.90 -9.09
C PRO A 175 0.57 0.53 -8.94
N PHE A 176 -0.21 1.39 -8.28
CA PHE A 176 -1.66 1.22 -8.15
C PHE A 176 -2.43 2.48 -8.57
N ILE A 177 -3.67 2.26 -9.01
CA ILE A 177 -4.70 3.29 -9.17
C ILE A 177 -5.58 3.32 -7.93
N ASP A 178 -5.80 4.50 -7.38
CA ASP A 178 -6.79 4.68 -6.32
C ASP A 178 -8.20 4.73 -6.91
N GLN A 179 -9.09 3.93 -6.36
CA GLN A 179 -10.50 3.83 -6.77
C GLN A 179 -11.45 4.35 -5.67
N HIS A 180 -10.93 4.61 -4.45
CA HIS A 180 -11.76 4.83 -3.27
C HIS A 180 -11.19 5.89 -2.32
N ILE A 181 -9.95 5.76 -1.85
CA ILE A 181 -9.46 6.42 -0.63
C ILE A 181 -9.45 7.95 -0.79
N ARG A 182 -8.76 8.44 -1.83
CA ARG A 182 -8.77 9.85 -2.23
C ARG A 182 -10.08 10.26 -2.87
N ILE A 183 -10.79 9.36 -3.54
CA ILE A 183 -11.99 9.74 -4.31
C ILE A 183 -13.14 10.06 -3.36
N GLU A 184 -13.45 9.16 -2.43
CA GLU A 184 -14.49 9.33 -1.40
C GLU A 184 -14.11 10.44 -0.43
N SER A 185 -12.85 10.48 0.05
CA SER A 185 -12.34 11.58 0.89
C SER A 185 -12.44 12.93 0.17
N ASN A 186 -12.14 13.03 -1.13
CA ASN A 186 -12.36 14.30 -1.83
C ASN A 186 -13.85 14.61 -1.96
N THR A 187 -14.69 13.70 -2.46
CA THR A 187 -16.09 14.02 -2.80
C THR A 187 -16.93 14.38 -1.57
N MET A 188 -16.75 13.71 -0.43
CA MET A 188 -17.52 13.97 0.80
C MET A 188 -17.40 15.41 1.32
N TRP A 189 -16.29 16.11 1.05
CA TRP A 189 -16.13 17.50 1.47
C TRP A 189 -16.81 18.52 0.55
N ASN A 190 -17.35 18.14 -0.62
CA ASN A 190 -18.19 19.07 -1.41
C ASN A 190 -19.50 19.38 -0.68
N ASP A 191 -20.06 18.39 0.01
CA ASP A 191 -21.35 18.41 0.67
C ASP A 191 -21.28 17.54 1.93
N TYR A 192 -20.91 18.18 3.03
CA TYR A 192 -20.81 17.56 4.35
C TYR A 192 -22.01 18.01 5.20
N PHE A 193 -23.15 17.35 5.01
CA PHE A 193 -24.45 17.70 5.61
C PHE A 193 -24.93 19.11 5.20
N ASP A 194 -25.13 19.34 3.90
CA ASP A 194 -25.52 20.63 3.28
C ASP A 194 -24.46 21.74 3.41
N LEU A 195 -23.24 21.41 3.86
CA LEU A 195 -22.13 22.36 4.06
C LEU A 195 -20.94 22.06 3.15
N ASN A 196 -20.49 23.06 2.40
CA ASN A 196 -19.29 22.95 1.57
C ASN A 196 -18.01 23.03 2.44
N PHE A 197 -17.44 21.87 2.76
CA PHE A 197 -16.21 21.70 3.53
C PHE A 197 -14.95 21.63 2.64
N SER A 198 -15.05 21.79 1.33
CA SER A 198 -13.98 21.48 0.38
C SER A 198 -12.62 22.17 0.60
N PRO A 199 -12.49 23.34 1.26
CA PRO A 199 -11.20 23.87 1.69
C PRO A 199 -10.41 22.92 2.61
N ILE A 200 -11.06 22.02 3.37
CA ILE A 200 -10.38 21.09 4.29
C ILE A 200 -9.38 20.18 3.56
N ARG A 201 -9.62 19.89 2.27
CA ARG A 201 -8.74 19.12 1.39
C ARG A 201 -7.30 19.66 1.35
N GLN A 202 -7.08 20.96 1.52
CA GLN A 202 -5.74 21.54 1.49
C GLN A 202 -4.92 21.21 2.75
N TYR A 203 -5.58 20.85 3.85
CA TYR A 203 -4.92 20.38 5.07
C TYR A 203 -4.71 18.86 5.00
N ILE A 204 -5.74 18.10 4.59
CA ILE A 204 -5.71 16.64 4.44
C ILE A 204 -4.64 16.20 3.40
N LYS A 205 -4.53 16.88 2.25
CA LYS A 205 -3.46 16.59 1.28
C LYS A 205 -2.04 16.71 1.85
N ASN A 206 -1.84 17.42 2.95
CA ASN A 206 -0.53 17.57 3.60
C ASN A 206 -0.30 16.56 4.75
N SER A 207 -1.33 15.92 5.29
CA SER A 207 -1.16 14.74 6.17
C SER A 207 -0.85 13.49 5.34
N ASP A 208 -1.72 13.19 4.37
CA ASP A 208 -1.81 11.88 3.71
C ASP A 208 -0.62 11.57 2.78
N LEU A 209 0.26 12.55 2.54
CA LEU A 209 1.50 12.41 1.76
C LEU A 209 2.73 12.12 2.62
N ASN A 210 2.64 12.28 3.94
CA ASN A 210 3.77 12.07 4.87
C ASN A 210 3.70 10.73 5.60
N GLU A 211 2.58 10.01 5.51
CA GLU A 211 2.34 8.73 6.16
C GLU A 211 2.04 7.62 5.14
N CYS A 212 2.33 6.37 5.51
CA CYS A 212 2.04 5.21 4.67
C CYS A 212 0.68 4.61 5.10
N VAL A 213 -0.25 4.47 4.16
CA VAL A 213 -1.59 3.96 4.44
C VAL A 213 -1.57 2.43 4.47
N ILE A 214 -2.02 1.83 5.58
CA ILE A 214 -2.12 0.37 5.73
C ILE A 214 -3.54 -0.08 5.39
N GLU A 215 -3.76 -0.44 4.12
CA GLU A 215 -5.05 -0.91 3.64
C GLU A 215 -4.93 -2.11 2.69
N THR A 216 -6.02 -2.89 2.56
CA THR A 216 -6.10 -3.94 1.55
C THR A 216 -6.55 -3.34 0.23
N ILE A 217 -5.78 -3.55 -0.83
CA ILE A 217 -6.24 -3.26 -2.20
C ILE A 217 -6.76 -4.54 -2.86
N GLU A 218 -7.72 -4.38 -3.76
CA GLU A 218 -8.12 -5.48 -4.65
C GLU A 218 -7.12 -5.60 -5.81
N PRO A 219 -6.84 -6.82 -6.33
CA PRO A 219 -5.85 -7.02 -7.41
C PRO A 219 -6.05 -6.16 -8.66
N SER A 220 -7.30 -5.79 -8.97
CA SER A 220 -7.66 -4.91 -10.09
C SER A 220 -7.25 -3.44 -9.91
N GLN A 221 -6.72 -3.05 -8.74
CA GLN A 221 -6.12 -1.74 -8.52
C GLN A 221 -4.63 -1.70 -8.90
N LEU A 222 -3.95 -2.84 -9.06
CA LEU A 222 -2.59 -2.88 -9.58
C LEU A 222 -2.60 -2.65 -11.08
N VAL A 223 -1.79 -1.69 -11.56
CA VAL A 223 -1.73 -1.33 -13.00
C VAL A 223 -0.50 -1.89 -13.71
N HIS A 224 0.31 -2.68 -13.01
CA HIS A 224 1.45 -3.44 -13.54
C HIS A 224 1.77 -4.62 -12.59
N ASP A 225 2.38 -5.69 -13.09
CA ASP A 225 2.95 -6.77 -12.29
C ASP A 225 4.00 -6.28 -11.28
N ALA A 226 4.19 -7.05 -10.21
CA ALA A 226 5.11 -6.71 -9.13
C ALA A 226 6.59 -6.84 -9.50
N GLN A 227 7.41 -5.90 -9.03
CA GLN A 227 8.87 -6.00 -9.07
C GLN A 227 9.44 -6.26 -7.68
N LEU A 228 10.48 -7.09 -7.61
CA LEU A 228 11.18 -7.42 -6.36
C LEU A 228 12.08 -6.25 -5.97
N ILE A 229 11.84 -5.67 -4.80
CA ILE A 229 12.54 -4.49 -4.29
C ILE A 229 13.66 -4.89 -3.32
N GLN A 230 13.42 -5.88 -2.46
CA GLN A 230 14.44 -6.40 -1.55
C GLN A 230 14.31 -7.91 -1.38
N SER A 231 15.45 -8.60 -1.40
CA SER A 231 15.57 -10.00 -1.00
C SER A 231 16.36 -10.07 0.31
N ILE A 232 15.94 -10.92 1.24
CA ILE A 232 16.61 -11.17 2.52
C ILE A 232 16.79 -12.68 2.66
N ASP A 233 18.02 -13.13 2.89
CA ASP A 233 18.31 -14.43 3.47
C ASP A 233 18.63 -14.24 4.95
N LEU A 234 17.73 -14.70 5.84
CA LEU A 234 17.86 -14.49 7.28
C LEU A 234 19.06 -15.24 7.88
N ARG A 235 19.63 -16.19 7.15
CA ARG A 235 20.77 -17.02 7.58
C ARG A 235 22.10 -16.31 7.37
N THR A 236 22.14 -15.27 6.52
CA THR A 236 23.39 -14.58 6.12
C THR A 236 23.35 -13.05 6.23
N VAL A 237 22.16 -12.42 6.17
CA VAL A 237 22.01 -10.96 6.21
C VAL A 237 22.59 -10.33 7.48
N ARG A 238 23.27 -9.18 7.35
CA ARG A 238 23.86 -8.44 8.47
C ARG A 238 23.02 -7.20 8.77
N ILE A 239 23.00 -6.79 10.04
CA ILE A 239 22.25 -5.62 10.52
C ILE A 239 22.53 -4.34 9.70
N ASN A 240 23.76 -4.11 9.26
CA ASN A 240 24.11 -2.91 8.49
C ASN A 240 23.53 -2.88 7.07
N GLU A 241 23.10 -4.03 6.52
CA GLU A 241 22.50 -4.11 5.18
C GLU A 241 21.03 -3.64 5.21
N ILE A 242 20.27 -4.06 6.23
CA ILE A 242 18.85 -3.70 6.37
C ILE A 242 18.64 -2.23 6.76
N ARG A 243 19.58 -1.60 7.48
CA ARG A 243 19.42 -0.21 7.95
C ARG A 243 19.34 0.86 6.84
N SER A 244 19.79 0.58 5.61
CA SER A 244 19.78 1.56 4.50
C SER A 244 19.74 0.90 3.11
N MET A 245 18.62 0.26 2.79
CA MET A 245 18.38 -0.40 1.50
C MET A 245 18.03 0.63 0.39
N ARG A 246 18.39 0.32 -0.85
CA ARG A 246 18.05 1.09 -2.06
C ARG A 246 17.81 0.15 -3.22
N SER A 247 16.81 0.45 -4.01
CA SER A 247 16.37 -0.37 -5.14
C SER A 247 15.94 0.53 -6.30
N PHE A 248 16.00 -0.01 -7.51
CA PHE A 248 15.55 0.67 -8.73
C PHE A 248 14.68 -0.31 -9.53
N CYS A 249 13.54 0.18 -9.99
CA CYS A 249 12.53 -0.59 -10.72
C CYS A 249 11.99 0.26 -11.87
N GLU A 250 11.66 -0.38 -12.99
CA GLU A 250 11.15 0.26 -14.20
C GLU A 250 9.86 -0.44 -14.64
N PHE A 251 8.73 0.24 -14.51
CA PHE A 251 7.42 -0.30 -14.91
C PHE A 251 7.14 0.10 -16.37
N TYR A 252 6.84 -0.89 -17.22
CA TYR A 252 6.63 -0.73 -18.66
C TYR A 252 5.13 -0.71 -18.94
N ILE A 253 4.63 0.37 -19.56
CA ILE A 253 3.19 0.65 -19.54
C ILE A 253 2.52 0.09 -20.81
N ASP A 254 2.00 -1.14 -20.70
CA ASP A 254 1.29 -1.83 -21.80
C ASP A 254 0.04 -1.11 -22.29
N ASN A 255 -0.64 -0.39 -21.38
CA ASN A 255 -1.88 0.35 -21.62
C ASN A 255 -1.86 1.64 -20.81
N THR A 256 -2.21 2.78 -21.45
CA THR A 256 -2.33 4.09 -20.78
C THR A 256 -3.17 3.99 -19.51
N CYS A 257 -2.62 4.41 -18.38
CA CYS A 257 -3.23 4.25 -17.06
C CYS A 257 -3.07 5.50 -16.18
N ILE A 258 -3.57 5.42 -14.95
CA ILE A 258 -3.32 6.40 -13.89
C ILE A 258 -2.57 5.68 -12.77
N ILE A 259 -1.51 6.29 -12.25
CA ILE A 259 -0.78 5.80 -11.07
C ILE A 259 -0.96 6.84 -9.96
N SER A 260 -1.71 6.47 -8.94
CA SER A 260 -1.96 7.28 -7.73
C SER A 260 -0.90 7.04 -6.64
N GLY A 261 -0.19 5.91 -6.70
CA GLY A 261 0.80 5.51 -5.71
C GLY A 261 1.49 4.19 -6.04
N PHE A 262 2.26 3.69 -5.07
CA PHE A 262 2.89 2.38 -5.07
C PHE A 262 2.43 1.54 -3.87
N CYS A 263 2.11 0.28 -4.14
CA CYS A 263 1.68 -0.70 -3.17
C CYS A 263 2.84 -1.66 -2.86
N PHE A 264 3.10 -1.90 -1.57
CA PHE A 264 4.14 -2.79 -1.06
C PHE A 264 3.53 -3.94 -0.25
N TRP A 265 4.05 -5.13 -0.47
CA TRP A 265 3.74 -6.34 0.30
C TRP A 265 4.95 -7.28 0.30
N PHE A 266 4.88 -8.36 1.07
CA PHE A 266 5.99 -9.31 1.21
C PHE A 266 5.58 -10.77 1.13
N ASP A 267 6.54 -11.61 0.75
CA ASP A 267 6.48 -13.07 0.92
C ASP A 267 7.59 -13.50 1.89
N CYS A 268 7.29 -14.42 2.82
CA CYS A 268 8.26 -15.10 3.67
C CYS A 268 8.24 -16.61 3.38
N TYR A 269 9.42 -17.20 3.17
CA TYR A 269 9.58 -18.61 2.80
C TYR A 269 10.31 -19.42 3.87
N PHE A 270 9.77 -20.60 4.15
CA PHE A 270 10.30 -21.55 5.14
C PHE A 270 11.03 -22.69 4.41
N SER A 271 12.36 -22.74 4.51
CA SER A 271 13.23 -23.77 3.91
C SER A 271 14.57 -23.86 4.66
N SER A 272 15.23 -25.03 4.68
CA SER A 272 16.68 -25.07 4.94
C SER A 272 17.45 -24.96 3.61
N ASN A 273 18.79 -24.91 3.68
CA ASN A 273 19.66 -24.81 2.50
C ASN A 273 19.78 -26.11 1.69
N ASN A 274 19.32 -27.24 2.21
CA ASN A 274 19.69 -28.54 1.66
C ASN A 274 18.97 -28.80 0.34
N ASN A 275 19.74 -29.08 -0.72
CA ASN A 275 19.25 -29.56 -2.01
C ASN A 275 18.57 -30.96 -1.96
N SER A 276 18.26 -31.47 -0.76
CA SER A 276 17.48 -32.69 -0.59
C SER A 276 15.98 -32.39 -0.72
N SER A 277 15.29 -33.20 -1.50
CA SER A 277 13.85 -33.08 -1.84
C SER A 277 12.89 -33.43 -0.68
N ILE A 278 13.31 -33.15 0.56
CA ILE A 278 12.70 -33.65 1.80
C ILE A 278 11.88 -32.56 2.52
N LEU A 279 12.27 -31.29 2.40
CA LEU A 279 11.55 -30.17 3.03
C LEU A 279 10.44 -29.64 2.13
N ARG A 280 9.23 -29.51 2.68
CA ARG A 280 8.13 -28.82 2.01
C ARG A 280 8.28 -27.33 2.25
N SER A 281 8.67 -26.59 1.22
CA SER A 281 8.69 -25.13 1.29
C SER A 281 7.28 -24.62 1.50
N THR A 282 7.10 -23.87 2.60
CA THR A 282 5.86 -23.17 2.92
C THR A 282 6.07 -21.69 2.65
N ARG A 283 5.01 -20.99 2.24
CA ARG A 283 5.03 -19.54 1.96
C ARG A 283 3.96 -18.83 2.76
N LEU A 284 4.36 -17.85 3.55
CA LEU A 284 3.49 -16.77 4.01
C LEU A 284 3.57 -15.65 2.96
N THR A 285 2.43 -15.03 2.62
CA THR A 285 2.38 -13.91 1.66
C THR A 285 1.33 -12.90 2.12
N THR A 286 1.65 -11.62 1.96
CA THR A 286 0.72 -10.49 2.19
C THR A 286 0.23 -9.86 0.87
N SER A 287 0.41 -10.56 -0.25
CA SER A 287 0.03 -10.11 -1.59
C SER A 287 -1.48 -9.88 -1.77
N PRO A 288 -1.91 -8.85 -2.53
CA PRO A 288 -3.32 -8.64 -2.91
C PRO A 288 -3.99 -9.86 -3.56
N TYR A 289 -3.22 -10.69 -4.27
CA TYR A 289 -3.70 -11.92 -4.92
C TYR A 289 -3.91 -13.10 -3.96
N SER A 290 -3.97 -12.87 -2.64
CA SER A 290 -4.01 -13.91 -1.60
C SER A 290 -4.93 -13.52 -0.44
N SER A 291 -5.24 -14.49 0.43
CA SER A 291 -6.10 -14.28 1.60
C SER A 291 -5.60 -13.12 2.48
N LYS A 292 -6.51 -12.22 2.85
CA LYS A 292 -6.20 -11.01 3.61
C LYS A 292 -5.55 -11.34 4.97
N THR A 293 -4.45 -10.64 5.29
CA THR A 293 -3.70 -10.72 6.55
C THR A 293 -3.86 -9.42 7.35
N HIS A 294 -3.49 -9.40 8.62
CA HIS A 294 -3.56 -8.19 9.45
C HIS A 294 -2.57 -7.09 9.00
N TRP A 295 -1.47 -7.47 8.33
CA TRP A 295 -0.55 -6.54 7.68
C TRP A 295 -1.15 -5.78 6.48
N LYS A 296 -2.21 -6.34 5.87
CA LYS A 296 -2.79 -5.87 4.61
C LYS A 296 -1.70 -5.62 3.55
N GLN A 297 -1.72 -4.46 2.88
CA GLN A 297 -0.61 -3.92 2.12
C GLN A 297 -0.25 -2.51 2.62
N THR A 298 0.94 -2.03 2.27
CA THR A 298 1.38 -0.65 2.54
C THR A 298 1.29 0.19 1.27
N LEU A 299 0.49 1.25 1.29
CA LEU A 299 0.31 2.17 0.17
C LEU A 299 1.08 3.47 0.42
N VAL A 300 1.89 3.86 -0.56
CA VAL A 300 2.58 5.15 -0.61
C VAL A 300 2.01 5.93 -1.79
N PHE A 301 1.19 6.93 -1.50
CA PHE A 301 0.59 7.79 -2.53
C PHE A 301 1.59 8.82 -3.08
N LEU A 302 1.37 9.24 -4.33
CA LEU A 302 2.12 10.34 -4.94
C LEU A 302 1.48 11.70 -4.59
N PRO A 303 2.26 12.80 -4.52
CA PRO A 303 1.72 14.15 -4.34
C PRO A 303 0.65 14.54 -5.38
N GLU A 304 0.87 14.09 -6.62
CA GLU A 304 -0.05 14.20 -7.74
C GLU A 304 -0.03 12.86 -8.49
N ASP A 305 -1.19 12.39 -8.90
CA ASP A 305 -1.34 11.20 -9.74
C ASP A 305 -0.64 11.42 -11.11
N ILE A 306 0.01 10.39 -11.65
CA ILE A 306 0.68 10.46 -12.97
C ILE A 306 -0.05 9.63 -14.02
N TYR A 307 0.05 10.08 -15.27
CA TYR A 307 -0.74 9.58 -16.41
C TYR A 307 0.18 9.06 -17.52
N PRO A 308 0.95 7.98 -17.30
CA PRO A 308 1.83 7.44 -18.32
C PRO A 308 1.01 6.87 -19.48
N LEU A 309 1.49 7.12 -20.69
CA LEU A 309 0.89 6.60 -21.92
C LEU A 309 1.33 5.16 -22.16
N LYS A 310 0.63 4.47 -23.04
CA LYS A 310 1.12 3.22 -23.61
C LYS A 310 2.55 3.41 -24.17
N ASP A 311 3.40 2.42 -23.95
CA ASP A 311 4.81 2.35 -24.32
C ASP A 311 5.75 3.32 -23.54
N ASP A 312 5.24 4.04 -22.52
CA ASP A 312 6.10 4.75 -21.55
C ASP A 312 6.80 3.77 -20.59
N ILE A 313 7.91 4.24 -20.02
CA ILE A 313 8.62 3.59 -18.91
C ILE A 313 8.53 4.52 -17.70
N VAL A 314 8.12 3.99 -16.54
CA VAL A 314 8.11 4.71 -15.25
C VAL A 314 9.30 4.25 -14.40
N PRO A 315 10.43 4.99 -14.41
CA PRO A 315 11.62 4.66 -13.62
C PRO A 315 11.49 5.17 -12.18
N VAL A 316 11.53 4.25 -11.21
CA VAL A 316 11.25 4.49 -9.80
C VAL A 316 12.46 4.10 -8.96
N ASN A 317 12.98 5.06 -8.19
CA ASN A 317 13.99 4.81 -7.17
C ASN A 317 13.28 4.63 -5.82
N ILE A 318 13.59 3.55 -5.11
CA ILE A 318 13.02 3.24 -3.80
C ILE A 318 14.16 3.17 -2.78
N LYS A 319 13.94 3.72 -1.59
CA LYS A 319 14.91 3.75 -0.50
C LYS A 319 14.20 3.51 0.83
N LEU A 320 14.67 2.53 1.59
CA LEU A 320 14.26 2.24 2.96
C LEU A 320 15.43 2.55 3.88
N LYS A 321 15.28 3.54 4.77
CA LYS A 321 16.33 3.88 5.74
C LYS A 321 15.77 3.97 7.16
N GLN A 322 16.31 3.16 8.07
CA GLN A 322 16.01 3.25 9.50
C GLN A 322 16.25 4.69 9.99
N SER A 323 15.33 5.22 10.81
CA SER A 323 15.48 6.56 11.37
C SER A 323 16.57 6.58 12.43
N SER A 324 17.31 7.69 12.48
CA SER A 324 18.33 7.94 13.49
C SER A 324 17.76 8.46 14.81
N THR A 325 16.49 8.86 14.85
CA THR A 325 15.81 9.33 16.07
C THR A 325 15.07 8.18 16.76
N ASN A 326 14.18 7.48 16.05
CA ASN A 326 13.55 6.24 16.51
C ASN A 326 13.95 5.06 15.61
N ARG A 327 14.74 4.14 16.16
CA ARG A 327 15.28 2.98 15.42
C ARG A 327 14.22 1.93 15.06
N ARG A 328 13.01 2.00 15.64
CA ARG A 328 11.84 1.19 15.25
C ARG A 328 11.19 1.67 13.94
N HIS A 329 11.45 2.91 13.51
CA HIS A 329 10.83 3.50 12.33
C HIS A 329 11.76 3.45 11.11
N TYR A 330 11.19 3.18 9.93
CA TYR A 330 11.85 3.31 8.64
C TYR A 330 11.25 4.47 7.84
N ASN A 331 12.13 5.26 7.24
CA ASN A 331 11.77 6.24 6.23
C ASN A 331 11.76 5.53 4.87
N LEU A 332 10.57 5.29 4.33
CA LEU A 332 10.35 4.85 2.95
C LEU A 332 10.32 6.10 2.06
N THR A 333 11.21 6.17 1.08
CA THR A 333 11.28 7.26 0.10
C THR A 333 11.14 6.70 -1.30
N ILE A 334 10.21 7.26 -2.07
CA ILE A 334 10.03 6.97 -3.50
C ILE A 334 10.47 8.20 -4.30
N SER A 335 11.10 7.98 -5.45
CA SER A 335 11.50 9.06 -6.36
C SER A 335 11.37 8.61 -7.81
N ILE A 336 10.27 9.04 -8.43
CA ILE A 336 10.06 8.93 -9.88
C ILE A 336 10.83 10.07 -10.55
N LYS A 337 11.58 9.76 -11.60
CA LYS A 337 12.12 10.80 -12.49
C LYS A 337 10.99 11.26 -13.41
N LYS A 338 10.58 12.53 -13.34
CA LYS A 338 9.54 13.08 -14.26
C LYS A 338 9.91 12.69 -15.69
N ILE A 339 9.02 11.93 -16.33
CA ILE A 339 9.07 11.70 -17.78
C ILE A 339 9.07 13.09 -18.42
N LYS A 340 9.99 13.34 -19.35
CA LYS A 340 9.95 14.59 -20.09
C LYS A 340 8.68 14.57 -20.92
N GLU A 341 7.85 15.59 -20.76
CA GLU A 341 6.84 15.92 -21.75
C GLU A 341 7.56 16.12 -23.09
N ASN A 342 7.54 15.08 -23.93
CA ASN A 342 7.91 15.18 -25.32
C ASN A 342 6.78 15.95 -26.00
N LEU A 343 6.81 17.28 -25.83
CA LEU A 343 6.07 18.24 -26.65
C LEU A 343 6.18 17.76 -28.08
N HIS A 344 5.06 17.28 -28.62
CA HIS A 344 4.97 16.86 -30.00
C HIS A 344 5.04 18.14 -30.85
N ASN A 345 6.28 18.58 -31.11
CA ASN A 345 6.62 19.56 -32.13
C ASN A 345 6.17 18.96 -33.46
N ASN A 346 4.91 19.20 -33.80
CA ASN A 346 4.31 18.79 -35.05
C ASN A 346 5.18 19.34 -36.19
N ASN A 347 5.89 18.44 -36.88
CA ASN A 347 6.64 18.75 -38.10
C ASN A 347 5.71 19.00 -39.30
N ASN A 348 4.59 19.70 -39.07
CA ASN A 348 3.66 20.21 -40.08
C ASN A 348 4.14 21.55 -40.68
N ASN A 349 5.46 21.72 -40.81
CA ASN A 349 6.10 22.88 -41.44
C ASN A 349 6.97 22.49 -42.66
N ASN A 350 6.69 21.35 -43.28
CA ASN A 350 7.25 20.92 -44.56
C ASN A 350 6.15 20.39 -45.51
N ASN A 351 5.13 21.21 -45.81
CA ASN A 351 4.26 21.09 -46.99
C ASN A 351 3.34 22.32 -47.17
N ASN A 352 3.90 23.54 -47.11
CA ASN A 352 3.14 24.78 -47.33
C ASN A 352 3.93 25.87 -48.10
N ASN A 353 4.94 25.46 -48.87
CA ASN A 353 5.84 26.35 -49.63
C ASN A 353 5.88 26.03 -51.14
N SER A 354 4.83 25.41 -51.70
CA SER A 354 4.71 25.06 -53.12
C SER A 354 3.51 25.66 -53.85
N GLU A 355 2.50 26.18 -53.14
CA GLU A 355 1.24 26.69 -53.74
C GLU A 355 0.95 28.17 -53.46
N LYS A 356 2.00 29.00 -53.29
CA LYS A 356 1.88 30.46 -53.13
C LYS A 356 2.67 31.31 -54.15
N ASN A 357 3.18 30.70 -55.21
CA ASN A 357 3.99 31.38 -56.25
C ASN A 357 3.41 31.25 -57.68
N GLN A 358 2.08 31.09 -57.85
CA GLN A 358 1.43 31.08 -59.17
C GLN A 358 0.14 31.93 -59.31
N GLU A 359 -0.32 32.63 -58.26
CA GLU A 359 -1.51 33.51 -58.34
C GLU A 359 -1.21 35.03 -58.41
N GLU A 360 0.01 35.43 -58.80
CA GLU A 360 0.37 36.86 -58.93
C GLU A 360 0.63 37.33 -60.38
N ASN A 361 0.31 36.50 -61.38
CA ASN A 361 0.50 36.84 -62.80
C ASN A 361 -0.64 36.34 -63.72
N LEU A 362 -1.89 36.77 -63.50
CA LEU A 362 -2.95 36.74 -64.55
C LEU A 362 -4.20 37.60 -64.27
N LEU A 363 -4.05 38.79 -63.67
CA LEU A 363 -5.19 39.66 -63.34
C LEU A 363 -5.00 41.12 -63.78
N ASN A 364 -4.67 41.34 -65.06
CA ASN A 364 -4.48 42.68 -65.63
C ASN A 364 -5.16 42.90 -67.01
N THR A 365 -6.40 42.42 -67.17
CA THR A 365 -7.27 42.81 -68.30
C THR A 365 -8.75 42.93 -67.90
N SER A 366 -9.28 44.15 -68.08
CA SER A 366 -10.67 44.49 -68.41
C SER A 366 -11.84 43.92 -67.58
N ASN A 367 -12.40 44.79 -66.72
CA ASN A 367 -13.81 45.20 -66.74
C ASN A 367 -14.76 44.50 -67.75
N THR A 368 -15.89 43.95 -67.29
CA THR A 368 -17.22 44.61 -67.35
C THR A 368 -18.38 43.69 -66.96
N LYS A 369 -19.41 44.26 -66.29
CA LYS A 369 -20.75 43.68 -66.04
C LYS A 369 -20.74 42.49 -65.05
N ARG A 370 -21.84 42.12 -64.38
CA ARG A 370 -23.24 42.62 -64.44
C ARG A 370 -23.91 42.54 -63.06
N GLN A 371 -24.85 43.44 -62.76
CA GLN A 371 -25.71 43.36 -61.57
C GLN A 371 -26.87 42.34 -61.73
N ARG A 372 -27.54 42.08 -60.59
CA ARG A 372 -29.00 41.90 -60.35
C ARG A 372 -29.59 40.47 -60.20
N ARG A 373 -30.58 40.45 -59.28
CA ARG A 373 -31.56 39.40 -58.87
C ARG A 373 -30.96 38.29 -57.99
N ARG A 374 -31.41 37.99 -56.76
CA ARG A 374 -32.73 37.94 -56.04
C ARG A 374 -33.64 36.74 -56.33
N SER A 375 -34.23 36.26 -55.22
CA SER A 375 -35.49 35.54 -54.98
C SER A 375 -35.62 34.01 -55.23
N SER A 376 -36.09 33.34 -54.16
CA SER A 376 -36.99 32.15 -54.11
C SER A 376 -36.44 30.79 -54.59
N THR A 377 -36.88 29.62 -54.09
CA THR A 377 -38.07 29.29 -53.25
C THR A 377 -37.82 28.06 -52.33
N MET A 378 -38.75 27.76 -51.42
CA MET A 378 -38.79 26.51 -50.61
C MET A 378 -39.00 25.25 -51.46
N SER A 379 -38.56 24.07 -50.97
CA SER A 379 -39.49 23.00 -50.52
C SER A 379 -38.77 21.69 -50.14
N SER A 380 -39.27 21.00 -49.10
CA SER A 380 -39.14 19.55 -48.93
C SER A 380 -40.23 19.02 -47.97
N ASN A 381 -40.96 18.02 -48.46
CA ASN A 381 -41.86 17.13 -47.70
C ASN A 381 -41.04 15.96 -47.13
N LYS A 382 -41.53 15.01 -46.32
CA LYS A 382 -42.60 14.88 -45.30
C LYS A 382 -42.52 13.42 -44.79
N ARG A 383 -43.01 13.14 -43.58
CA ARG A 383 -43.00 11.80 -42.92
C ARG A 383 -43.53 10.64 -43.78
N MET A 384 -43.09 9.43 -43.43
CA MET A 384 -43.93 8.21 -43.42
C MET A 384 -43.95 7.59 -42.01
N ILE A 385 -44.97 6.79 -41.71
CA ILE A 385 -45.29 6.14 -40.41
C ILE A 385 -45.93 4.77 -40.70
N SER A 386 -45.57 3.75 -39.92
CA SER A 386 -46.36 2.53 -39.58
C SER A 386 -45.51 1.73 -38.55
N GLU A 387 -45.88 1.44 -37.31
CA GLU A 387 -47.13 0.88 -36.70
C GLU A 387 -47.22 -0.66 -36.77
N ASN A 388 -47.29 -1.28 -35.58
CA ASN A 388 -48.20 -2.35 -35.11
C ASN A 388 -47.68 -2.86 -33.72
N GLU A 389 -48.47 -2.83 -32.62
CA GLU A 389 -49.39 -3.88 -32.08
C GLU A 389 -48.68 -5.17 -31.59
N ALA A 390 -49.05 -5.92 -30.53
CA ALA A 390 -49.86 -5.81 -29.29
C ALA A 390 -49.53 -7.09 -28.42
N MET A 391 -49.95 -7.45 -27.19
CA MET A 391 -50.94 -7.10 -26.13
C MET A 391 -50.26 -7.40 -24.75
N ASP A 392 -50.45 -6.70 -23.62
CA ASP A 392 -51.59 -6.58 -22.65
C ASP A 392 -51.88 -7.80 -21.72
N THR A 393 -51.73 -7.61 -20.38
CA THR A 393 -52.64 -8.01 -19.27
C THR A 393 -52.17 -7.46 -17.90
N THR A 394 -52.99 -6.61 -17.25
CA THR A 394 -53.40 -6.55 -15.79
C THR A 394 -52.47 -7.06 -14.65
N SER A 395 -52.42 -6.50 -13.42
CA SER A 395 -53.33 -5.60 -12.66
C SER A 395 -52.69 -4.92 -11.42
N GLU A 396 -53.19 -3.73 -11.04
CA GLU A 396 -53.33 -3.16 -9.66
C GLU A 396 -52.07 -2.86 -8.79
N SER A 397 -52.02 -1.85 -7.90
CA SER A 397 -52.98 -0.78 -7.51
C SER A 397 -52.30 0.43 -6.81
N SER A 398 -52.91 1.63 -6.88
CA SER A 398 -52.74 2.84 -6.02
C SER A 398 -51.35 3.51 -5.87
N SER A 399 -51.20 4.85 -5.72
CA SER A 399 -52.12 6.01 -5.72
C SER A 399 -51.34 7.34 -5.76
N ASN A 400 -51.94 8.41 -6.33
CA ASN A 400 -51.89 9.85 -5.94
C ASN A 400 -50.51 10.55 -5.64
N ASP A 401 -50.25 11.82 -5.99
CA ASP A 401 -51.06 12.90 -6.60
C ASP A 401 -50.15 13.93 -7.35
N THR A 402 -50.73 15.04 -7.83
CA THR A 402 -50.10 16.16 -8.56
C THR A 402 -49.24 17.08 -7.63
N ASP A 403 -48.44 18.07 -8.06
CA ASP A 403 -48.62 19.04 -9.16
C ASP A 403 -47.34 19.65 -9.77
N ASN A 404 -47.47 19.93 -11.06
CA ASN A 404 -46.84 20.91 -11.95
C ASN A 404 -45.72 21.86 -11.45
N ASP A 405 -44.56 21.73 -12.10
CA ASP A 405 -43.58 22.80 -12.31
C ASP A 405 -44.10 23.91 -13.26
N SER A 406 -43.62 25.14 -13.10
CA SER A 406 -43.63 26.13 -14.18
C SER A 406 -42.43 27.10 -14.08
N ASN A 407 -41.51 26.93 -15.03
CA ASN A 407 -40.30 27.74 -15.19
C ASN A 407 -40.63 29.24 -15.43
N GLU A 408 -39.75 30.15 -14.99
CA GLU A 408 -38.72 30.64 -15.93
C GLU A 408 -37.56 31.41 -15.28
N SER A 409 -36.39 31.23 -15.91
CA SER A 409 -35.09 31.79 -15.51
C SER A 409 -34.91 33.24 -15.96
N GLY A 410 -34.36 34.08 -15.09
CA GLY A 410 -33.89 35.41 -15.45
C GLY A 410 -32.78 35.87 -14.52
N GLU A 411 -31.52 35.65 -14.92
CA GLU A 411 -30.37 36.18 -14.20
C GLU A 411 -30.35 37.71 -14.28
N HIS A 412 -30.57 38.37 -13.15
CA HIS A 412 -30.40 39.81 -13.05
C HIS A 412 -28.91 40.14 -12.79
N PRO A 413 -28.28 41.05 -13.56
CA PRO A 413 -26.91 41.45 -13.31
C PRO A 413 -26.81 42.13 -11.93
N ILE A 414 -25.75 41.80 -11.19
CA ILE A 414 -25.45 42.36 -9.87
C ILE A 414 -24.35 43.43 -10.05
N PRO A 415 -24.50 44.64 -9.47
CA PRO A 415 -25.62 45.12 -8.67
C PRO A 415 -26.86 45.45 -9.51
N CYS A 416 -28.02 44.93 -9.09
CA CYS A 416 -29.30 45.18 -9.76
C CYS A 416 -29.99 46.42 -9.17
N SER A 417 -30.64 47.22 -10.03
CA SER A 417 -31.39 48.42 -9.66
C SER A 417 -32.90 48.20 -9.48
N CYS A 418 -33.40 46.97 -9.54
CA CYS A 418 -34.83 46.69 -9.42
C CYS A 418 -35.30 46.70 -7.95
N ASP A 419 -36.54 47.12 -7.74
CA ASP A 419 -37.10 47.43 -6.41
C ASP A 419 -37.47 46.18 -5.57
N ARG A 420 -37.08 44.96 -6.02
CA ARG A 420 -37.39 43.68 -5.35
C ARG A 420 -36.54 43.50 -4.09
N ASP A 421 -37.14 42.99 -3.02
CA ASP A 421 -36.50 42.94 -1.69
C ASP A 421 -35.22 42.09 -1.65
N ARG A 422 -35.17 40.98 -2.39
CA ARG A 422 -33.95 40.16 -2.55
C ARG A 422 -32.80 40.95 -3.20
N CYS A 423 -33.09 41.85 -4.14
CA CYS A 423 -32.08 42.67 -4.82
C CYS A 423 -31.60 43.82 -3.93
N LYS A 424 -32.50 44.44 -3.16
CA LYS A 424 -32.17 45.41 -2.11
C LYS A 424 -31.22 44.81 -1.06
N LEU A 425 -31.57 43.62 -0.55
CA LEU A 425 -30.75 42.92 0.45
C LEU A 425 -29.36 42.58 -0.09
N ILE A 426 -29.25 42.04 -1.31
CA ILE A 426 -27.96 41.75 -1.97
C ILE A 426 -27.12 43.02 -2.11
N LYS A 427 -27.72 44.15 -2.50
CA LYS A 427 -27.00 45.42 -2.62
C LYS A 427 -26.43 45.87 -1.27
N THR A 428 -27.22 45.86 -0.20
CA THR A 428 -26.76 46.22 1.15
C THR A 428 -25.66 45.27 1.68
N ILE A 429 -25.71 43.98 1.32
CA ILE A 429 -24.64 43.02 1.67
C ILE A 429 -23.33 43.37 0.94
N ILE A 430 -23.39 43.71 -0.36
CA ILE A 430 -22.20 44.10 -1.15
C ILE A 430 -21.63 45.43 -0.65
N GLU A 431 -22.47 46.41 -0.34
CA GLU A 431 -22.03 47.69 0.24
C GLU A 431 -21.28 47.47 1.56
N LYS A 432 -21.76 46.55 2.42
CA LYS A 432 -21.09 46.19 3.68
C LYS A 432 -19.82 45.36 3.51
N TYR A 433 -19.74 44.50 2.50
CA TYR A 433 -18.59 43.60 2.28
C TYR A 433 -17.33 44.34 1.76
N ASN A 434 -17.49 45.57 1.24
CA ASN A 434 -16.37 46.38 0.75
C ASN A 434 -15.73 47.28 1.84
N GLU A 435 -16.30 47.35 3.04
CA GLU A 435 -15.75 48.12 4.16
C GLU A 435 -14.82 47.30 5.08
N GLU A 436 -14.92 45.96 5.04
CA GLU A 436 -14.19 45.04 5.91
C GLU A 436 -13.48 43.94 5.09
N ASN A 437 -12.18 44.13 4.80
CA ASN A 437 -11.06 43.17 5.01
C ASN A 437 -9.81 43.49 4.15
N ILE A 438 -8.63 43.48 4.78
CA ILE A 438 -7.29 43.71 4.21
C ILE A 438 -6.29 42.84 5.00
N VAL A 439 -5.29 42.23 4.33
CA VAL A 439 -4.10 41.55 4.90
C VAL A 439 -4.39 40.23 5.66
N GLU A 440 -3.62 39.14 5.54
CA GLU A 440 -2.54 38.76 4.57
C GLU A 440 -2.58 37.24 4.31
#